data_AF-A0A949FET2-F1
#
_entry.id   AF-A0A949FET2-F1
#
_cell.length_a   1.000
_cell.length_b   1.000
_cell.length_c   1.000
_cell.angle_alpha   90.00
_cell.angle_beta   90.00
_cell.angle_gamma   90.00
#
_symmetry.space_group_name_H-M   'P 1'
#
loop_
_entity.id
_entity.type
_entity.pdbx_description
1 polymer ?
#
loop_
_entity_poly.entity_id
_entity_poly.type
_entity_poly.pdbx_seq_one_letter_code
_entity_poly.pdbx_strand_id
1 'polypeptide(L)'
;MSAKDLIIEFLNTVFIIIIIGFFIVFFVAGDRFEQFGEFMESLIPFAVFGILFLVKLSANRYQLKKRRREDNLEIVLYLTYSHKLISDIVVYLLPVAVIAIPMMATGRVDFIDILQAAAALLMIYFWQRFLFKKER
;
A
#
# COMPACT_ATOMS: atom_id res chain seq x y z
N MET A 1 10.86 -33.06 11.75
CA MET A 1 11.47 -31.94 11.02
C MET A 1 12.42 -32.52 9.99
N SER A 2 12.27 -32.20 8.71
CA SER A 2 13.16 -32.74 7.69
C SER A 2 14.52 -32.04 7.75
N ALA A 3 15.61 -32.73 7.40
CA ALA A 3 16.94 -32.13 7.32
C ALA A 3 16.99 -30.91 6.37
N LYS A 4 16.12 -30.90 5.35
CA LYS A 4 15.94 -29.75 4.45
C LYS A 4 15.34 -28.53 5.14
N ASP A 5 14.38 -28.74 6.04
CA ASP A 5 13.72 -27.66 6.79
C ASP A 5 14.72 -26.96 7.72
N LEU A 6 15.58 -27.75 8.38
CA LEU A 6 16.64 -27.24 9.25
C LEU A 6 17.67 -26.38 8.49
N ILE A 7 18.03 -26.78 7.26
CA ILE A 7 18.96 -26.01 6.42
C ILE A 7 18.34 -24.69 5.98
N ILE A 8 17.05 -24.69 5.61
CA ILE A 8 16.33 -23.47 5.22
C ILE A 8 16.22 -22.51 6.41
N GLU A 9 15.90 -23.03 7.59
CA GLU A 9 15.79 -22.21 8.81
C GLU A 9 17.14 -21.64 9.25
N PHE A 10 18.22 -22.42 9.11
CA PHE A 10 19.58 -21.94 9.33
C PHE A 10 19.96 -20.82 8.36
N LEU A 11 19.72 -21.00 7.06
CA LEU A 11 19.99 -19.96 6.05
C LEU A 11 19.19 -18.68 6.31
N ASN A 12 17.92 -18.81 6.64
CA ASN A 12 17.08 -17.66 7.00
C ASN A 12 17.61 -16.94 8.24
N THR A 13 18.03 -17.69 9.26
CA THR A 13 18.59 -17.12 10.49
C THR A 13 19.90 -16.37 10.23
N VAL A 14 20.82 -16.98 9.47
CA VAL A 14 22.07 -16.34 9.06
C VAL A 14 21.80 -15.09 8.23
N PHE A 15 20.84 -15.16 7.31
CA PHE A 15 20.45 -14.02 6.48
C PHE A 15 19.91 -12.86 7.34
N ILE A 16 19.05 -13.14 8.31
CA ILE A 16 18.53 -12.14 9.25
C ILE A 16 19.68 -11.51 10.05
N ILE A 17 20.62 -12.31 10.56
CA ILE A 17 21.78 -11.81 11.31
C ILE A 17 22.63 -10.89 10.44
N ILE A 18 22.88 -11.26 9.17
CA ILE A 18 23.62 -10.42 8.22
C ILE A 18 22.88 -9.11 7.96
N ILE A 19 21.57 -9.13 7.77
CA ILE A 19 20.77 -7.91 7.57
C ILE A 19 20.88 -7.01 8.79
N ILE A 20 20.69 -7.55 10.00
CA ILE A 20 20.77 -6.76 11.23
C ILE A 20 22.18 -6.18 11.39
N GLY A 21 23.22 -6.98 11.18
CA GLY A 21 24.60 -6.52 11.21
C GLY A 21 24.89 -5.42 10.18
N PHE A 22 24.39 -5.58 8.96
CA PHE A 22 24.48 -4.57 7.91
C PHE A 22 23.78 -3.27 8.32
N PHE A 23 22.56 -3.35 8.85
CA PHE A 23 21.84 -2.18 9.36
C PHE A 23 22.64 -1.45 10.45
N ILE A 24 23.18 -2.19 11.42
CA ILE A 24 23.98 -1.60 12.49
C ILE A 24 25.22 -0.90 11.92
N VAL A 25 26.01 -1.58 11.07
CA VAL A 25 27.23 -0.98 10.50
C VAL A 25 26.90 0.21 9.59
N PHE A 26 25.92 0.07 8.71
CA PHE A 26 25.56 1.10 7.74
C PHE A 26 25.00 2.36 8.40
N PHE A 27 24.12 2.21 9.40
CA PHE A 27 23.47 3.37 10.05
C PHE A 27 24.26 3.90 11.24
N VAL A 28 24.81 3.04 12.11
CA VAL A 28 25.54 3.47 13.32
C VAL A 28 26.97 3.89 12.97
N ALA A 29 27.73 3.06 12.25
CA ALA A 29 29.12 3.40 11.93
C ALA A 29 29.23 4.37 10.75
N GLY A 30 28.22 4.41 9.88
CA GLY A 30 28.15 5.34 8.75
C GLY A 30 27.61 6.74 9.10
N ASP A 31 27.19 6.97 10.34
CA ASP A 31 26.56 8.22 10.80
C ASP A 31 25.41 8.69 9.90
N ARG A 32 24.60 7.73 9.41
CA ARG A 32 23.51 7.97 8.43
C ARG A 32 22.13 7.99 9.07
N PHE A 33 22.05 8.09 10.39
CA PHE A 33 20.76 8.09 11.10
C PHE A 33 19.86 9.24 10.65
N GLU A 34 20.42 10.42 10.41
CA GLU A 34 19.66 11.59 9.95
C GLU A 34 19.10 11.36 8.53
N GLN A 35 19.93 10.90 7.60
CA GLN A 35 19.52 10.55 6.23
C GLN A 35 18.46 9.44 6.21
N PHE A 36 18.56 8.47 7.12
CA PHE A 36 17.54 7.45 7.31
C PHE A 36 16.24 8.04 7.84
N GLY A 37 16.33 8.96 8.79
CA GLY A 37 15.18 9.72 9.30
C GLY A 37 14.45 10.44 8.18
N GLU A 38 15.17 11.23 7.38
CA GLU A 38 14.61 11.91 6.20
C GLU A 38 13.98 10.94 5.20
N PHE A 39 14.64 9.80 4.95
CA PHE A 39 14.09 8.75 4.09
C PHE A 39 12.80 8.16 4.67
N MET A 40 12.76 7.85 5.97
CA MET A 40 11.57 7.32 6.63
C MET A 40 10.43 8.35 6.63
N GLU A 41 10.73 9.64 6.82
CA GLU A 41 9.76 10.72 6.71
C GLU A 41 9.17 10.81 5.31
N SER A 42 10.00 10.66 4.27
CA SER A 42 9.53 10.64 2.88
C SER A 42 8.57 9.48 2.58
N LEU A 43 8.65 8.38 3.35
CA LEU A 43 7.77 7.22 3.23
C LEU A 43 6.41 7.40 3.93
N ILE A 44 6.28 8.37 4.85
CA ILE A 44 5.05 8.59 5.63
C ILE A 44 3.82 8.76 4.73
N PRO A 45 3.84 9.62 3.68
CA PRO A 45 2.68 9.78 2.81
C PRO A 45 2.27 8.45 2.15
N PHE A 46 3.24 7.68 1.65
CA PHE A 46 2.99 6.37 1.05
C PHE A 46 2.38 5.38 2.03
N ALA A 47 2.86 5.37 3.28
CA ALA A 47 2.31 4.53 4.34
C ALA A 47 0.85 4.87 4.65
N VAL A 48 0.49 6.16 4.68
CA VAL A 48 -0.89 6.60 4.90
C VAL A 48 -1.83 6.08 3.80
N PHE A 49 -1.46 6.22 2.53
CA PHE A 49 -2.27 5.69 1.42
C PHE A 49 -2.34 4.16 1.43
N GLY A 50 -1.22 3.50 1.76
CA GLY A 50 -1.16 2.04 1.90
C GLY A 50 -2.10 1.52 2.99
N ILE A 51 -2.13 2.17 4.16
CA ILE A 51 -3.03 1.81 5.25
C ILE A 51 -4.50 2.01 4.83
N LEU A 52 -4.85 3.12 4.19
CA LEU A 52 -6.20 3.37 3.69
C LEU A 52 -6.64 2.29 2.69
N PHE A 53 -5.75 1.86 1.80
CA PHE A 53 -6.01 0.78 0.87
C PHE A 53 -6.25 -0.56 1.57
N LEU A 54 -5.41 -0.92 2.54
CA LEU A 54 -5.55 -2.16 3.33
C LEU A 54 -6.85 -2.19 4.12
N VAL A 55 -7.23 -1.07 4.74
CA VAL A 55 -8.50 -0.94 5.48
C VAL A 55 -9.69 -1.17 4.55
N LYS A 56 -9.70 -0.56 3.36
CA LYS A 56 -10.79 -0.78 2.38
C LYS A 56 -10.83 -2.22 1.88
N LEU A 57 -9.68 -2.84 1.60
CA LEU A 57 -9.61 -4.25 1.19
C LEU A 57 -10.18 -5.17 2.28
N SER A 58 -9.85 -4.92 3.55
CA SER A 58 -10.39 -5.68 4.68
C SER A 58 -11.91 -5.53 4.79
N ALA A 59 -12.42 -4.29 4.69
CA ALA A 59 -13.85 -4.00 4.73
C ALA A 59 -14.61 -4.67 3.56
N ASN A 60 -14.07 -4.63 2.34
CA ASN A 60 -14.68 -5.27 1.18
C ASN A 60 -14.74 -6.81 1.34
N ARG A 61 -13.67 -7.44 1.86
CA ARG A 61 -13.66 -8.89 2.14
C ARG A 61 -14.72 -9.27 3.16
N TYR A 62 -14.90 -8.46 4.21
CA TYR A 62 -15.94 -8.68 5.22
C TYR A 62 -17.35 -8.60 4.61
N GLN A 63 -17.63 -7.56 3.80
CA GLN A 63 -18.92 -7.40 3.13
C GLN A 63 -19.24 -8.56 2.17
N LEU A 64 -18.25 -9.03 1.41
CA LEU A 64 -18.39 -10.19 0.52
C LEU A 64 -18.73 -11.46 1.30
N LYS A 65 -18.05 -11.71 2.43
CA LYS A 65 -18.31 -12.87 3.28
C LYS A 65 -19.71 -12.82 3.91
N LYS A 66 -20.19 -11.62 4.25
CA LYS A 66 -21.56 -11.40 4.76
C LYS A 66 -22.61 -11.66 3.68
N ARG A 67 -22.46 -11.07 2.48
CA ARG A 67 -23.39 -11.25 1.35
C ARG A 67 -23.50 -12.70 0.88
N ARG A 68 -22.39 -13.46 0.86
CA ARG A 68 -22.40 -14.91 0.58
C ARG A 68 -23.21 -15.73 1.59
N ARG A 69 -23.33 -15.27 2.84
CA ARG A 69 -24.13 -15.97 3.87
C ARG A 69 -25.62 -15.66 3.78
N GLU A 70 -25.98 -14.54 3.18
CA GLU A 70 -27.36 -14.06 3.07
C GLU A 70 -28.04 -14.50 1.76
N ASP A 71 -27.39 -15.38 0.98
CA ASP A 71 -27.81 -15.90 -0.34
C ASP A 71 -28.20 -14.81 -1.37
N ASN A 72 -27.78 -13.57 -1.10
CA ASN A 72 -28.11 -12.38 -1.85
C ASN A 72 -27.00 -12.11 -2.89
N LEU A 73 -26.67 -13.15 -3.66
CA LEU A 73 -25.61 -13.15 -4.68
C LEU A 73 -26.06 -12.55 -6.02
N GLU A 74 -27.35 -12.23 -6.17
CA GLU A 74 -27.89 -11.49 -7.31
C GLU A 74 -27.50 -10.00 -7.25
N ILE A 75 -26.20 -9.74 -7.19
CA ILE A 75 -25.68 -8.47 -7.67
C ILE A 75 -25.65 -8.62 -9.19
N VAL A 76 -26.57 -7.95 -9.86
CA VAL A 76 -26.52 -7.67 -11.30
C VAL A 76 -25.29 -6.80 -11.56
N LEU A 77 -24.11 -7.43 -11.57
CA LEU A 77 -22.84 -6.82 -11.96
C LEU A 77 -22.85 -6.79 -13.49
N TYR A 78 -23.21 -5.64 -14.06
CA TYR A 78 -22.94 -5.36 -15.48
C TYR A 78 -21.42 -5.22 -15.76
N LEU A 79 -20.56 -5.25 -14.74
CA LEU A 79 -19.10 -5.23 -14.84
C LEU A 79 -18.48 -6.42 -14.09
N THR A 80 -17.50 -7.09 -14.68
CA THR A 80 -16.74 -8.17 -14.04
C THR A 80 -16.07 -7.70 -12.74
N TYR A 81 -16.14 -8.48 -11.66
CA TYR A 81 -15.52 -8.20 -10.35
C TYR A 81 -14.03 -7.77 -10.47
N SER A 82 -13.32 -8.30 -11.45
CA SER A 82 -11.93 -7.93 -11.79
C SER A 82 -11.78 -6.45 -12.14
N HIS A 83 -12.72 -5.84 -12.87
CA HIS A 83 -12.66 -4.42 -13.25
C HIS A 83 -12.85 -3.50 -12.04
N LYS A 84 -13.70 -3.90 -11.09
CA LYS A 84 -13.88 -3.20 -9.82
C LYS A 84 -12.62 -3.24 -8.97
N LEU A 85 -11.96 -4.40 -8.91
CA LEU A 85 -10.71 -4.57 -8.17
C LEU A 85 -9.56 -3.76 -8.80
N ILE A 86 -9.45 -3.75 -10.13
CA ILE A 86 -8.47 -2.90 -10.85
C ILE A 86 -8.76 -1.42 -10.59
N SER A 87 -10.02 -1.00 -10.70
CA SER A 87 -10.41 0.38 -10.41
C SER A 87 -10.08 0.77 -8.97
N ASP A 88 -10.35 -0.10 -8.00
CA ASP A 88 -9.97 0.10 -6.61
C ASP A 88 -8.46 0.29 -6.48
N ILE A 89 -7.63 -0.58 -7.08
CA ILE A 89 -6.17 -0.44 -7.06
C ILE A 89 -5.73 0.92 -7.64
N VAL A 90 -6.28 1.31 -8.80
CA VAL A 90 -5.92 2.58 -9.46
C VAL A 90 -6.23 3.78 -8.56
N VAL A 91 -7.36 3.77 -7.84
CA VAL A 91 -7.73 4.87 -6.93
C VAL A 91 -6.67 5.13 -5.86
N TYR A 92 -6.03 4.08 -5.33
CA TYR A 92 -5.03 4.22 -4.27
C TYR A 92 -3.60 4.31 -4.79
N LEU A 93 -3.31 3.72 -5.95
CA LEU A 93 -1.99 3.76 -6.55
C LEU A 93 -1.69 5.12 -7.21
N LEU A 94 -2.72 5.80 -7.70
CA LEU A 94 -2.54 7.06 -8.42
C LEU A 94 -2.05 8.22 -7.53
N PRO A 95 -2.57 8.44 -6.31
CA PRO A 95 -2.01 9.41 -5.35
C PRO A 95 -0.56 9.08 -4.97
N VAL A 96 -0.22 7.79 -4.85
CA VAL A 96 1.14 7.32 -4.63
C VAL A 96 2.04 7.70 -5.81
N ALA A 97 1.58 7.52 -7.05
CA ALA A 97 2.30 7.95 -8.24
C ALA A 97 2.47 9.48 -8.31
N VAL A 98 1.45 10.24 -7.89
CA VAL A 98 1.52 11.72 -7.82
C VAL A 98 2.60 12.19 -6.86
N ILE A 99 2.79 11.52 -5.72
CA ILE A 99 3.86 11.84 -4.74
C ILE A 99 5.22 11.34 -5.19
N ALA A 100 5.27 10.23 -5.93
CA ALA A 100 6.51 9.71 -6.47
C ALA A 100 7.19 10.68 -7.46
N ILE A 101 6.41 11.47 -8.21
CA ILE A 101 6.92 12.46 -9.18
C ILE A 101 7.82 13.52 -8.51
N PRO A 102 7.35 14.32 -7.53
CA PRO A 102 8.19 15.30 -6.84
C PRO A 102 9.32 14.61 -6.08
N MET A 103 9.07 13.44 -5.46
CA MET A 103 10.12 12.68 -4.79
C MET A 103 11.28 12.31 -5.72
N MET A 104 11.01 11.95 -6.98
CA MET A 104 12.06 11.66 -7.97
C MET A 104 12.69 12.91 -8.59
N ALA A 105 11.93 14.00 -8.72
CA ALA A 105 12.38 15.22 -9.39
C ALA A 105 13.21 16.15 -8.48
N THR A 106 12.75 16.36 -7.24
CA THR A 106 13.35 17.30 -6.28
C THR A 106 13.95 16.61 -5.06
N GLY A 107 13.71 15.30 -4.88
CA GLY A 107 14.18 14.54 -3.72
C GLY A 107 13.43 14.85 -2.43
N ARG A 108 12.41 15.71 -2.49
CA ARG A 108 11.61 16.16 -1.33
C ARG A 108 10.14 16.20 -1.72
N VAL A 109 9.30 15.95 -0.73
CA VAL A 109 7.83 16.02 -0.87
C VAL A 109 7.37 17.19 0.00
N ASP A 110 6.89 18.25 -0.65
CA ASP A 110 6.38 19.41 0.05
C ASP A 110 4.92 19.20 0.48
N PHE A 111 4.47 20.04 1.41
CA PHE A 111 3.08 20.02 1.86
C PHE A 111 2.08 20.23 0.72
N ILE A 112 2.47 20.98 -0.31
CA ILE A 112 1.65 21.21 -1.51
C ILE A 112 1.46 19.90 -2.29
N ASP A 113 2.51 19.08 -2.42
CA ASP A 113 2.44 17.79 -3.11
C ASP A 113 1.49 16.82 -2.39
N ILE A 114 1.53 16.84 -1.05
CA ILE A 114 0.62 16.03 -0.21
C ILE A 114 -0.83 16.48 -0.44
N LEU A 115 -1.09 17.79 -0.46
CA LEU A 115 -2.43 18.33 -0.74
C LEU A 115 -2.92 17.96 -2.15
N GLN A 116 -2.06 18.03 -3.16
CA GLN A 116 -2.38 17.65 -4.53
C GLN A 116 -2.71 16.15 -4.62
N ALA A 117 -1.94 15.29 -3.97
CA ALA A 117 -2.19 13.86 -3.92
C ALA A 117 -3.49 13.51 -3.18
N ALA A 118 -3.79 14.21 -2.07
CA ALA A 118 -5.06 14.07 -1.36
C ALA A 118 -6.25 14.52 -2.22
N ALA A 119 -6.12 15.64 -2.94
CA ALA A 119 -7.14 16.11 -3.87
C ALA A 119 -7.36 15.12 -5.02
N ALA A 120 -6.28 14.56 -5.58
CA ALA A 120 -6.35 13.52 -6.61
C ALA A 120 -7.06 12.26 -6.10
N LEU A 121 -6.73 11.80 -4.88
CA LEU A 121 -7.42 10.68 -4.23
C LEU A 121 -8.91 10.97 -4.11
N LEU A 122 -9.30 12.14 -3.60
CA LEU A 122 -10.71 12.48 -3.40
C LEU A 122 -11.46 12.54 -4.72
N MET A 123 -10.91 13.21 -5.75
CA MET A 123 -11.54 13.30 -7.07
C MET A 123 -11.80 11.92 -7.66
N ILE A 124 -10.79 11.05 -7.67
CA ILE A 124 -10.91 9.70 -8.23
C ILE A 124 -11.80 8.82 -7.36
N TYR A 125 -11.73 8.94 -6.03
CA TYR A 125 -12.61 8.21 -5.13
C TYR A 125 -14.08 8.58 -5.33
N PHE A 126 -14.40 9.87 -5.47
CA PHE A 126 -15.76 10.32 -5.77
C PHE A 126 -16.21 9.90 -7.16
N TRP A 127 -15.33 10.00 -8.16
CA TRP A 127 -15.60 9.52 -9.52
C TRP A 127 -15.90 8.02 -9.55
N GLN A 128 -15.06 7.22 -8.88
CA GLN A 128 -15.27 5.79 -8.72
C GLN A 128 -16.60 5.52 -8.01
N ARG A 129 -16.87 6.21 -6.89
CA ARG A 129 -18.13 6.05 -6.15
C ARG A 129 -19.35 6.41 -7.00
N PHE A 130 -19.24 7.40 -7.89
CA PHE A 130 -20.29 7.78 -8.83
C PHE A 130 -20.52 6.69 -9.88
N LEU A 131 -19.46 6.19 -10.52
CA LEU A 131 -19.53 5.13 -11.52
C LEU A 131 -20.16 3.84 -10.97
N PHE A 132 -19.77 3.44 -9.76
CA PHE A 132 -20.23 2.19 -9.15
C PHE A 132 -21.43 2.37 -8.20
N LYS A 133 -22.08 3.55 -8.20
CA LYS A 133 -23.25 3.83 -7.33
C LYS A 133 -24.44 2.92 -7.63
N LYS A 134 -24.55 2.41 -8.86
CA LYS A 134 -25.60 1.46 -9.29
C LYS A 134 -25.35 0.00 -8.91
N GLU A 135 -24.15 -0.36 -8.47
CA GLU A 135 -23.79 -1.74 -8.13
C GLU A 135 -23.95 -2.10 -6.64
N ARG A 136 -24.27 -1.13 -5.78
CA ARG A 136 -24.12 -1.29 -4.33
C ARG A 136 -25.38 -1.69 -3.59
#